data_AF-A0A6Y1TPQ2-F1
#
_entry.id   AF-A0A6Y1TPQ2-F1
#
_cell.length_a   1.000
_cell.length_b   1.000
_cell.length_c   1.000
_cell.angle_alpha   90.00
_cell.angle_beta   90.00
_cell.angle_gamma   90.00
#
_symmetry.space_group_name_H-M   'P 1'
#
loop_
_entity.id
_entity.type
_entity.pdbx_description
1 polymer ?
#
loop_
_entity_poly.entity_id
_entity_poly.type
_entity_poly.pdbx_seq_one_letter_code
_entity_poly.pdbx_strand_id
1 'polypeptide(L)'
;NFADGTNRQILNLSSVSGSRKAVLHADGGVLCRAGMNNLSLLRTGYFIDYESGPISLYIDSTRMGEIQLSATSDRLLKKEIEYLSDMVGADPSANALNEVLQWNPATFKYKKRSIIPESDTHLGFIANDLVEVSPECVKGKGLEDGYDENNTAEAYSLDEIAMIAKLTLSIQELQKQISELQANGAGS
;
A
#
# COMPACT_ATOMS: atom_id res chain seq x y z
N ASN A 1 -26.19 -30.32 -1.57
CA ASN A 1 -25.48 -29.92 -2.79
C ASN A 1 -26.39 -28.95 -3.53
N PHE A 2 -26.16 -27.63 -3.43
CA PHE A 2 -26.97 -26.59 -4.08
C PHE A 2 -26.21 -26.09 -5.32
N ALA A 3 -26.21 -26.91 -6.37
CA ALA A 3 -25.63 -26.55 -7.66
C ALA A 3 -26.54 -27.13 -8.74
N ASP A 4 -27.39 -26.28 -9.34
CA ASP A 4 -27.84 -26.50 -10.71
C ASP A 4 -27.07 -25.50 -11.59
N GLY A 5 -26.73 -25.89 -12.82
CA GLY A 5 -25.88 -25.10 -13.73
C GLY A 5 -26.54 -23.84 -14.28
N THR A 6 -27.52 -23.26 -13.57
CA THR A 6 -28.23 -22.06 -13.97
C THR A 6 -28.11 -20.99 -12.88
N ASN A 7 -28.03 -19.71 -13.28
CA ASN A 7 -27.97 -18.56 -12.36
C ASN A 7 -29.33 -18.31 -11.69
N ARG A 8 -29.83 -19.29 -10.94
CA ARG A 8 -31.06 -19.16 -10.16
C ARG A 8 -30.74 -18.59 -8.79
N GLN A 9 -31.54 -17.63 -8.36
CA GLN A 9 -31.48 -17.13 -7.00
C GLN A 9 -31.96 -18.24 -6.05
N ILE A 10 -31.04 -18.83 -5.29
CA ILE A 10 -31.33 -19.94 -4.35
C ILE A 10 -31.77 -19.41 -2.98
N LEU A 11 -31.42 -18.17 -2.65
CA LEU A 11 -31.82 -17.50 -1.41
C LEU A 11 -32.05 -16.01 -1.67
N ASN A 12 -33.24 -15.52 -1.33
CA ASN A 12 -33.58 -14.10 -1.37
C ASN A 12 -33.93 -13.63 0.04
N LEU A 13 -33.06 -12.81 0.63
CA LEU A 13 -33.31 -12.21 1.94
C LEU A 13 -33.66 -10.75 1.73
N SER A 14 -34.95 -10.44 1.78
CA SER A 14 -35.46 -9.08 1.69
C SER A 14 -36.00 -8.63 3.05
N SER A 15 -35.92 -7.34 3.31
CA SER A 15 -36.55 -6.74 4.47
C SER A 15 -37.95 -6.25 4.11
N VAL A 16 -38.89 -6.43 5.03
CA VAL A 16 -40.27 -5.96 4.91
C VAL A 16 -40.41 -4.43 5.03
N SER A 17 -39.33 -3.71 5.36
CA SER A 17 -39.30 -2.24 5.35
C SER A 17 -37.94 -1.74 4.86
N GLY A 18 -37.91 -0.64 4.09
CA GLY A 18 -36.67 -0.02 3.60
C GLY A 18 -35.73 0.49 4.70
N SER A 19 -36.17 0.46 5.96
CA SER A 19 -35.42 0.86 7.15
C SER A 19 -34.74 -0.30 7.89
N ARG A 20 -35.13 -1.56 7.65
CA ARG A 20 -34.53 -2.74 8.27
C ARG A 20 -33.59 -3.40 7.28
N LYS A 21 -32.37 -3.74 7.70
CA LYS A 21 -31.41 -4.47 6.86
C LYS A 21 -31.54 -5.95 7.18
N ALA A 22 -31.71 -6.80 6.16
CA ALA A 22 -31.45 -8.21 6.32
C ALA A 22 -29.93 -8.38 6.41
N VAL A 23 -29.43 -8.81 7.57
CA VAL A 23 -28.00 -8.96 7.83
C VAL A 23 -27.72 -10.44 8.03
N LEU A 24 -26.76 -10.96 7.28
CA LEU A 24 -26.17 -12.25 7.57
C LEU A 24 -25.03 -12.01 8.56
N HIS A 25 -25.25 -12.39 9.83
CA HIS A 25 -24.22 -12.33 10.85
C HIS A 25 -23.33 -13.58 10.71
N ALA A 26 -22.22 -13.43 9.99
CA ALA A 26 -21.22 -14.48 9.91
C ALA A 26 -20.19 -14.27 11.03
N ASP A 27 -20.08 -15.25 11.94
CA ASP A 27 -19.03 -15.33 12.96
C ASP A 27 -17.68 -15.78 12.37
N GLY A 28 -17.64 -15.98 11.04
CA GLY A 28 -16.48 -16.41 10.29
C GLY A 28 -16.58 -15.97 8.82
N GLY A 29 -15.57 -16.33 8.04
CA GLY A 29 -15.37 -15.85 6.69
C GLY A 29 -16.33 -16.49 5.69
N VAL A 30 -16.46 -15.86 4.54
CA VAL A 30 -17.22 -16.44 3.44
C VAL A 30 -16.38 -17.56 2.84
N LEU A 31 -16.85 -18.80 2.96
CA LEU A 31 -16.20 -19.97 2.36
C LEU A 31 -16.36 -19.93 0.83
N CYS A 32 -15.28 -19.66 0.12
CA CYS A 32 -15.25 -19.69 -1.35
C CYS A 32 -14.37 -20.84 -1.84
N ARG A 33 -14.52 -21.20 -3.13
CA ARG A 33 -13.60 -22.14 -3.78
C ARG A 33 -12.20 -21.55 -3.76
N ALA A 34 -11.19 -22.34 -3.43
CA ALA A 34 -9.79 -21.91 -3.49
C ALA A 34 -9.44 -21.48 -4.93
N GLY A 35 -9.32 -20.17 -5.19
CA GLY A 35 -8.79 -19.61 -6.44
C GLY A 35 -9.37 -20.11 -7.77
N MET A 36 -8.80 -19.61 -8.87
CA MET A 36 -9.17 -20.01 -10.22
C MET A 36 -8.63 -21.44 -10.48
N ASN A 37 -9.51 -22.37 -10.84
CA ASN A 37 -9.21 -23.75 -11.25
C ASN A 37 -8.72 -24.76 -10.19
N ASN A 38 -8.85 -24.51 -8.87
CA ASN A 38 -8.58 -25.54 -7.87
C ASN A 38 -9.85 -26.33 -7.49
N LEU A 39 -9.85 -27.64 -7.73
CA LEU A 39 -10.89 -28.61 -7.36
C LEU A 39 -10.63 -29.20 -5.95
N SER A 40 -10.05 -28.42 -5.04
CA SER A 40 -9.82 -28.86 -3.67
C SER A 40 -11.14 -28.90 -2.89
N LEU A 41 -11.39 -29.99 -2.16
CA LEU A 41 -12.50 -30.13 -1.20
C LEU A 41 -12.32 -29.22 0.03
N LEU A 42 -11.13 -28.66 0.21
CA LEU A 42 -10.83 -27.72 1.28
C LEU A 42 -11.39 -26.35 0.90
N ARG A 43 -12.38 -25.89 1.68
CA ARG A 43 -12.96 -24.55 1.53
C ARG A 43 -12.02 -23.55 2.19
N THR A 44 -11.76 -22.47 1.49
CA THR A 44 -10.96 -21.35 1.98
C THR A 44 -11.90 -20.26 2.47
N GLY A 45 -11.77 -19.84 3.72
CA GLY A 45 -12.51 -18.72 4.28
C GLY A 45 -11.89 -17.40 3.85
N TYR A 46 -12.70 -16.50 3.30
CA TYR A 46 -12.27 -15.14 3.00
C TYR A 46 -12.92 -14.20 4.02
N PHE A 47 -12.11 -13.38 4.68
CA PHE A 47 -12.57 -12.49 5.74
C PHE A 47 -12.13 -11.07 5.42
N ILE A 48 -13.03 -10.14 5.69
CA ILE A 48 -12.76 -8.72 5.66
C ILE A 48 -12.93 -8.27 7.10
N ASP A 49 -11.83 -7.87 7.72
CA ASP A 49 -11.79 -7.47 9.12
C ASP A 49 -11.59 -5.95 9.22
N TYR A 50 -12.39 -5.31 10.06
CA TYR A 50 -12.36 -3.88 10.28
C TYR A 50 -12.49 -3.59 11.78
N GLU A 51 -11.34 -3.41 12.42
CA GLU A 51 -11.24 -3.00 13.82
C GLU A 51 -11.01 -1.48 13.91
N SER A 52 -10.02 -0.96 13.18
CA SER A 52 -9.80 0.47 12.90
C SER A 52 -8.74 0.64 11.79
N GLY A 53 -8.76 1.73 11.03
CA GLY A 53 -7.78 1.98 9.96
C GLY A 53 -8.10 1.26 8.64
N PRO A 54 -7.10 0.93 7.79
CA PRO A 54 -7.30 0.16 6.56
C PRO A 54 -7.97 -1.18 6.84
N ILE A 55 -8.88 -1.59 5.95
CA ILE A 55 -9.65 -2.82 6.12
C ILE A 55 -8.72 -4.01 5.84
N SER A 56 -8.55 -4.94 6.77
CA SER A 56 -7.69 -6.10 6.55
C SER A 56 -8.40 -7.20 5.75
N LEU A 57 -7.72 -7.76 4.74
CA LEU A 57 -8.17 -8.93 4.00
C LEU A 57 -7.46 -10.16 4.55
N TYR A 58 -8.20 -11.17 4.99
CA TYR A 58 -7.67 -12.47 5.41
C TYR A 58 -8.15 -13.60 4.49
N ILE A 59 -7.27 -14.58 4.33
CA ILE A 59 -7.57 -15.89 3.77
C ILE A 59 -7.29 -16.93 4.88
N ASP A 60 -8.32 -17.67 5.27
CA ASP A 60 -8.33 -18.51 6.47
C ASP A 60 -7.86 -17.70 7.69
N SER A 61 -6.77 -18.10 8.33
CA SER A 61 -6.14 -17.36 9.43
C SER A 61 -4.96 -16.48 8.99
N THR A 62 -4.71 -16.35 7.69
CA THR A 62 -3.56 -15.63 7.14
C THR A 62 -3.98 -14.26 6.63
N ARG A 63 -3.34 -13.20 7.14
CA ARG A 63 -3.57 -11.84 6.62
C ARG A 63 -2.94 -11.73 5.23
N MET A 64 -3.75 -11.41 4.25
CA MET A 64 -3.32 -11.27 2.85
C MET A 64 -2.90 -9.86 2.47
N GLY A 65 -3.40 -8.87 3.19
CA GLY A 65 -3.13 -7.47 2.93
C GLY A 65 -4.26 -6.60 3.44
N GLU A 66 -4.38 -5.42 2.85
CA GLU A 66 -5.36 -4.41 3.24
C GLU A 66 -6.11 -3.90 2.01
N ILE A 67 -7.40 -3.62 2.20
CA ILE A 67 -8.25 -2.88 1.30
C ILE A 67 -8.24 -1.43 1.80
N GLN A 68 -7.47 -0.60 1.10
CA GLN A 68 -7.42 0.83 1.34
C GLN A 68 -8.36 1.54 0.36
N LEU A 69 -9.45 2.12 0.89
CA LEU A 69 -10.29 3.02 0.11
C LEU A 69 -9.55 4.36 0.02
N SER A 70 -9.09 4.66 -1.19
CA SER A 70 -8.22 5.78 -1.61
C SER A 70 -8.22 7.04 -0.74
N ALA A 71 -7.02 7.59 -0.51
CA ALA A 71 -6.82 8.95 -0.03
C ALA A 71 -7.27 9.95 -1.11
N THR A 72 -8.43 10.57 -0.92
CA THR A 72 -8.90 11.64 -1.81
C THR A 72 -8.03 12.89 -1.63
N SER A 73 -7.30 13.29 -2.68
CA SER A 73 -6.41 14.46 -2.64
C SER A 73 -7.14 15.74 -3.09
N ASP A 74 -8.22 16.11 -2.40
CA ASP A 74 -8.92 17.39 -2.61
C ASP A 74 -8.44 18.44 -1.60
N ARG A 75 -8.27 19.70 -2.03
CA ARG A 75 -7.89 20.82 -1.16
C ARG A 75 -8.86 20.99 0.01
N LEU A 76 -10.17 20.79 -0.21
CA LEU A 76 -11.19 20.93 0.83
C LEU A 76 -11.16 19.81 1.88
N LEU A 77 -10.47 18.71 1.58
CA LEU A 77 -10.28 17.57 2.49
C LEU A 77 -8.92 17.61 3.20
N LYS A 78 -8.14 18.66 3.00
CA LYS A 78 -6.83 18.88 3.64
C LYS A 78 -6.89 20.10 4.56
N LYS A 79 -6.20 20.02 5.70
CA LYS A 79 -6.04 21.13 6.66
C LYS A 79 -4.56 21.49 6.74
N GLU A 80 -4.26 22.74 7.14
CA GLU A 80 -2.88 23.20 7.39
C GLU A 80 -1.97 23.02 6.17
N ILE A 81 -2.43 23.45 4.99
CA ILE A 81 -1.66 23.34 3.75
C ILE A 81 -0.57 24.41 3.73
N GLU A 82 0.68 23.98 3.87
CA GLU A 82 1.88 24.79 3.64
C GLU A 82 2.61 24.26 2.39
N TYR A 83 2.94 25.17 1.47
CA TYR A 83 3.72 24.79 0.29
C TYR A 83 5.21 24.89 0.61
N LEU A 84 5.97 23.89 0.16
CA LEU A 84 7.43 23.86 0.34
C LEU A 84 8.13 25.04 -0.36
N SER A 85 7.52 25.64 -1.39
CA SER A 85 8.01 26.87 -2.02
C SER A 85 8.02 28.09 -1.10
N ASP A 86 7.19 28.08 -0.06
CA ASP A 86 6.94 29.22 0.79
C ASP A 86 7.70 29.12 2.14
N MET A 87 8.38 27.98 2.38
CA MET A 87 9.19 27.75 3.57
C MET A 87 10.52 28.51 3.47
N VAL A 88 10.67 29.56 4.27
CA VAL A 88 11.88 30.39 4.32
C VAL A 88 12.90 29.76 5.28
N GLY A 89 14.06 29.34 4.76
CA GLY A 89 15.25 29.04 5.57
C GLY A 89 15.94 27.69 5.35
N ALA A 90 15.27 26.73 4.71
CA ALA A 90 15.89 25.48 4.25
C ALA A 90 15.42 25.25 2.81
N ASP A 91 16.33 25.05 1.86
CA ASP A 91 15.97 24.73 0.47
C ASP A 91 15.46 23.28 0.44
N PRO A 92 14.14 23.03 0.41
CA PRO A 92 13.59 21.70 0.58
C PRO A 92 13.92 20.82 -0.62
N SER A 93 14.15 21.42 -1.81
CA SER A 93 14.52 20.70 -3.02
C SER A 93 15.98 20.24 -2.99
N ALA A 94 16.89 21.02 -2.38
CA ALA A 94 18.28 20.61 -2.16
C ALA A 94 18.39 19.43 -1.18
N ASN A 95 17.63 19.45 -0.08
CA ASN A 95 17.60 18.34 0.88
C ASN A 95 16.97 17.08 0.25
N ALA A 96 15.86 17.24 -0.47
CA ALA A 96 15.22 16.14 -1.19
C ALA A 96 16.19 15.47 -2.17
N LEU A 97 16.97 16.24 -2.93
CA LEU A 97 17.96 15.71 -3.86
C LEU A 97 19.05 14.91 -3.13
N ASN A 98 19.59 15.44 -2.03
CA ASN A 98 20.63 14.76 -1.26
C ASN A 98 20.15 13.42 -0.69
N GLU A 99 18.90 13.35 -0.24
CA GLU A 99 18.29 12.12 0.26
C GLU A 99 18.02 11.12 -0.87
N VAL A 100 17.45 11.58 -2.00
CA VAL A 100 17.19 10.72 -3.17
C VAL A 100 18.48 10.12 -3.74
N LEU A 101 19.59 10.85 -3.71
CA LEU A 101 20.89 10.34 -4.15
C LEU A 101 21.43 9.20 -3.26
N GLN A 102 20.96 9.10 -2.02
CA GLN A 102 21.31 8.02 -1.09
C GLN A 102 20.36 6.83 -1.19
N TRP A 103 19.28 6.93 -1.97
CA TRP A 103 18.37 5.81 -2.17
C TRP A 103 19.07 4.70 -2.93
N ASN A 104 18.95 3.47 -2.42
CA ASN A 104 19.54 2.28 -3.02
C ASN A 104 18.44 1.42 -3.67
N PRO A 105 18.24 1.51 -4.99
CA PRO A 105 17.38 0.59 -5.71
C PRO A 105 17.94 -0.83 -5.58
N ALA A 106 17.09 -1.76 -5.18
CA ALA A 106 17.42 -3.17 -5.02
C ALA A 106 16.56 -4.03 -5.94
N THR A 107 17.13 -5.15 -6.36
CA THR A 107 16.32 -6.23 -6.94
C THR A 107 16.06 -7.27 -5.87
N PHE A 108 14.82 -7.70 -5.72
CA PHE A 108 14.43 -8.63 -4.68
C PHE A 108 13.30 -9.55 -5.13
N LYS A 109 13.12 -10.64 -4.39
CA LYS A 109 11.97 -11.54 -4.53
C LYS A 109 11.23 -11.60 -3.21
N TYR A 110 9.90 -11.63 -3.27
CA TYR A 110 9.10 -11.91 -2.09
C TYR A 110 9.25 -13.39 -1.75
N LYS A 111 9.61 -13.66 -0.48
CA LYS A 111 9.69 -15.03 0.05
C LYS A 111 8.33 -15.71 -0.05
N LYS A 112 8.35 -17.03 -0.28
CA LYS A 112 7.17 -17.89 -0.17
C LYS A 112 6.59 -17.79 1.25
N ARG A 113 5.28 -17.52 1.37
CA ARG A 113 4.57 -17.40 2.65
C ARG A 113 3.26 -18.18 2.60
N SER A 114 3.21 -19.32 3.29
CA SER A 114 2.02 -20.21 3.32
C SER A 114 1.50 -20.52 1.90
N ILE A 115 0.30 -20.04 1.54
CA ILE A 115 -0.35 -20.20 0.24
C ILE A 115 0.22 -19.26 -0.85
N ILE A 116 1.05 -18.27 -0.49
CA ILE A 116 1.66 -17.31 -1.40
C ILE A 116 2.97 -17.91 -1.93
N PRO A 117 3.08 -18.17 -3.25
CA PRO A 117 4.32 -18.63 -3.85
C PRO A 117 5.43 -17.56 -3.77
N GLU A 118 6.68 -17.98 -3.94
CA GLU A 118 7.77 -17.03 -4.19
C GLU A 118 7.45 -16.20 -5.44
N SER A 119 7.72 -14.89 -5.39
CA SER A 119 7.51 -14.02 -6.55
C SER A 119 8.65 -14.11 -7.56
N ASP A 120 8.40 -13.61 -8.77
CA ASP A 120 9.47 -13.26 -9.69
C ASP A 120 10.35 -12.14 -9.13
N THR A 121 11.49 -11.88 -9.79
CA THR A 121 12.39 -10.80 -9.42
C THR A 121 11.74 -9.45 -9.70
N HIS A 122 11.63 -8.62 -8.67
CA HIS A 122 11.15 -7.25 -8.74
C HIS A 122 12.31 -6.27 -8.60
N LEU A 123 12.15 -5.08 -9.19
CA LEU A 123 12.98 -3.91 -8.93
C LEU A 123 12.21 -2.95 -8.02
N GLY A 124 12.84 -2.48 -6.95
CA GLY A 124 12.20 -1.54 -6.04
C GLY A 124 13.16 -1.05 -4.96
N PHE A 125 12.60 -0.67 -3.82
CA PHE A 125 13.36 -0.17 -2.67
C PHE A 125 13.06 -1.02 -1.44
N ILE A 126 14.04 -1.14 -0.55
CA ILE A 126 13.86 -1.78 0.74
C ILE A 126 13.44 -0.70 1.73
N ALA A 127 12.25 -0.84 2.31
CA ALA A 127 11.68 0.19 3.18
C ALA A 127 12.51 0.40 4.47
N ASN A 128 13.21 -0.63 4.95
CA ASN A 128 14.16 -0.50 6.08
C ASN A 128 15.37 0.39 5.75
N ASP A 129 15.89 0.35 4.53
CA ASP A 129 16.99 1.24 4.13
C ASP A 129 16.46 2.66 3.92
N LEU A 130 15.22 2.76 3.41
CA LEU A 130 14.58 4.02 3.10
C LEU A 130 14.16 4.79 4.36
N VAL A 131 13.80 4.12 5.46
CA VAL A 131 13.35 4.81 6.68
C VAL A 131 14.48 5.58 7.37
N GLU A 132 15.74 5.16 7.18
CA GLU A 132 16.91 5.86 7.73
C GLU A 132 17.20 7.18 7.01
N VAL A 133 16.92 7.23 5.71
CA VAL A 133 17.25 8.37 4.83
C VAL A 133 16.03 9.28 4.58
N SER A 134 14.87 8.67 4.35
CA SER A 134 13.60 9.33 4.00
C SER A 134 12.45 8.69 4.79
N PRO A 135 12.34 8.94 6.10
CA PRO A 135 11.33 8.31 6.95
C PRO A 135 9.89 8.61 6.51
N GLU A 136 9.63 9.76 5.88
CA GLU A 136 8.29 10.10 5.36
C GLU A 136 7.88 9.26 4.14
N CYS A 137 8.83 8.61 3.47
CA CYS A 137 8.57 7.72 2.35
C CYS A 137 8.21 6.30 2.81
N VAL A 138 8.15 6.06 4.11
CA VAL A 138 7.90 4.75 4.71
C VAL A 138 6.75 4.84 5.71
N LYS A 139 5.84 3.86 5.65
CA LYS A 139 4.72 3.68 6.58
C LYS A 139 4.92 2.39 7.37
N GLY A 140 4.33 2.32 8.57
CA GLY A 140 4.43 1.16 9.46
C GLY A 140 5.51 1.34 10.53
N LYS A 141 5.64 0.36 11.43
CA LYS A 141 6.61 0.42 12.55
C LYS A 141 7.83 -0.47 12.35
N GLY A 142 7.80 -1.34 11.34
CA GLY A 142 8.81 -2.35 11.12
C GLY A 142 8.48 -3.65 11.86
N LEU A 143 9.04 -4.75 11.38
CA LEU A 143 8.93 -6.05 12.02
C LEU A 143 10.08 -6.24 13.01
N GLU A 144 9.79 -6.77 14.20
CA GLU A 144 10.78 -7.09 15.23
C GLU A 144 11.42 -8.47 15.01
N ASP A 145 12.56 -8.74 15.65
CA ASP A 145 13.22 -10.04 15.59
C ASP A 145 12.32 -11.16 16.15
N GLY A 146 12.14 -12.22 15.37
CA GLY A 146 11.24 -13.33 15.71
C GLY A 146 9.78 -13.12 15.29
N TYR A 147 9.50 -12.15 14.40
CA TYR A 147 8.16 -11.94 13.86
C TYR A 147 7.58 -13.19 13.18
N ASP A 148 6.26 -13.34 13.27
CA ASP A 148 5.53 -14.37 12.53
C ASP A 148 5.50 -14.00 11.03
N GLU A 149 6.12 -14.83 10.19
CA GLU A 149 6.19 -14.62 8.74
C GLU A 149 4.81 -14.50 8.07
N ASN A 150 3.74 -14.96 8.71
CA ASN A 150 2.36 -14.87 8.25
C ASN A 150 1.62 -13.63 8.76
N ASN A 151 2.20 -12.88 9.70
CA ASN A 151 1.62 -11.68 10.27
C ASN A 151 2.50 -10.45 9.98
N THR A 152 2.21 -9.77 8.87
CA THR A 152 2.94 -8.56 8.46
C THR A 152 2.25 -7.26 8.84
N ALA A 153 1.42 -7.27 9.89
CA ALA A 153 0.62 -6.12 10.31
C ALA A 153 1.44 -4.84 10.55
N GLU A 154 2.60 -4.97 11.19
CA GLU A 154 3.46 -3.84 11.53
C GLU A 154 4.57 -3.60 10.48
N ALA A 155 4.59 -4.37 9.39
CA ALA A 155 5.66 -4.30 8.40
C ALA A 155 5.79 -2.91 7.77
N TYR A 156 7.03 -2.53 7.46
CA TYR A 156 7.26 -1.34 6.68
C TYR A 156 6.66 -1.50 5.27
N SER A 157 6.01 -0.43 4.81
CA SER A 157 5.48 -0.28 3.46
C SER A 157 5.96 1.04 2.89
N LEU A 158 6.12 1.12 1.57
CA LEU A 158 6.51 2.35 0.90
C LEU A 158 5.30 3.27 0.76
N ASP A 159 5.47 4.57 0.96
CA ASP A 159 4.50 5.58 0.54
C ASP A 159 4.90 6.10 -0.84
N GLU A 160 4.31 5.53 -1.88
CA GLU A 160 4.65 5.88 -3.25
C GLU A 160 4.33 7.35 -3.57
N ILE A 161 3.34 7.96 -2.90
CA ILE A 161 2.97 9.36 -3.11
C ILE A 161 4.06 10.27 -2.54
N ALA A 162 4.52 9.99 -1.32
CA ALA A 162 5.62 10.73 -0.70
C ALA A 162 6.91 10.57 -1.51
N MET A 163 7.20 9.36 -2.00
CA MET A 163 8.35 9.11 -2.86
C MET A 163 8.29 9.92 -4.17
N ILE A 164 7.13 9.94 -4.86
CA ILE A 164 6.94 10.73 -6.08
C ILE A 164 7.12 12.23 -5.80
N ALA A 165 6.59 12.73 -4.68
CA ALA A 165 6.76 14.13 -4.29
C ALA A 165 8.24 14.48 -4.08
N LYS A 166 9.00 13.66 -3.36
CA LYS A 166 10.43 13.89 -3.11
C LYS A 166 11.27 13.78 -4.39
N LEU A 167 10.97 12.83 -5.26
CA LEU A 167 11.58 12.74 -6.59
C LEU A 167 11.28 13.98 -7.44
N THR A 168 10.06 14.53 -7.36
CA THR A 168 9.67 15.75 -8.09
C THR A 168 10.49 16.96 -7.61
N LEU A 169 10.64 17.13 -6.29
CA LEU A 169 11.49 18.17 -5.71
C LEU A 169 12.96 18.03 -6.15
N SER A 170 13.47 16.80 -6.15
CA SER A 170 14.84 16.50 -6.58
C SER A 170 15.06 16.85 -8.06
N ILE A 171 14.08 16.57 -8.93
CA ILE A 171 14.12 16.94 -10.34
C ILE A 171 14.09 18.46 -10.53
N GLN A 172 13.29 19.17 -9.74
CA GLN A 172 13.25 20.65 -9.77
C GLN A 172 14.60 21.25 -9.39
N GLU A 173 15.26 20.69 -8.36
CA GLU A 173 16.60 21.10 -7.95
C GLU A 173 17.64 20.82 -9.05
N LEU A 174 17.62 19.64 -9.65
CA LEU A 174 18.51 19.30 -10.77
C LEU A 174 18.31 20.27 -11.94
N GLN A 175 17.07 20.66 -12.26
CA GLN A 175 16.79 21.63 -13.33
C GLN A 175 17.31 23.03 -13.01
N LYS A 176 17.22 23.45 -11.74
CA LYS A 176 17.78 24.71 -11.26
C LYS A 176 19.30 24.72 -11.42
N GLN A 177 19.99 23.67 -10.94
CA GLN A 177 21.44 23.52 -11.08
C GLN A 177 21.89 23.48 -12.55
N ILE A 178 21.16 22.78 -13.42
CA ILE A 178 21.43 22.76 -14.87
C ILE A 178 21.30 24.17 -15.47
N SER A 179 20.24 24.90 -15.12
CA SER A 179 20.00 26.25 -15.62
C SER A 179 21.09 27.22 -15.19
N GLU A 180 21.55 27.13 -13.94
CA GLU A 180 22.66 27.93 -13.41
C GLU A 180 23.98 27.60 -14.11
N LEU A 181 24.28 26.31 -14.32
CA LEU A 181 25.48 25.88 -15.06
C LEU A 181 25.46 26.35 -16.51
N GLN A 182 24.32 26.29 -17.19
CA GLN A 182 24.15 26.79 -18.56
C GLN A 182 24.32 28.32 -18.64
N ALA A 183 23.76 29.06 -17.69
CA ALA A 183 23.93 30.51 -17.61
C ALA A 183 25.40 30.91 -17.40
N ASN A 184 26.14 30.14 -16.59
CA ASN A 184 27.57 30.37 -16.35
C ASN A 184 28.45 29.96 -17.54
N GLY A 185 28.09 28.89 -18.26
CA GLY A 185 28.80 28.43 -19.46
C GLY A 185 28.53 29.24 -20.74
N ALA A 186 27.41 29.97 -20.81
CA ALA A 186 27.09 30.85 -21.93
C ALA A 186 27.79 32.23 -21.87
N GLY A 187 28.50 32.52 -20.78
CA GLY A 187 29.23 33.77 -20.55
C GLY A 187 30.73 33.72 -20.85
N SER A 188 31.25 32.62 -21.42
CA SER A 188 32.68 32.41 -21.76
C SER A 188 32.93 32.32 -23.26
#